data_AF-A0A2R7KL71-F1
#
_entry.id   AF-A0A2R7KL71-F1
#
_cell.length_a   1.000
_cell.length_b   1.000
_cell.length_c   1.000
_cell.angle_alpha   90.00
_cell.angle_beta   90.00
_cell.angle_gamma   90.00
#
_symmetry.space_group_name_H-M   'P 1'
#
loop_
_entity.id
_entity.type
_entity.pdbx_description
1 polymer ?
#
loop_
_entity_poly.entity_id
_entity_poly.type
_entity_poly.pdbx_seq_one_letter_code
_entity_poly.pdbx_strand_id
1 'polypeptide(L)' 'MEKLNIQRLKSSLQYLESKQRELKRNSESQNRSIESIIKYLKKDIIDQFKLANYDIYINQEVKNTELFIDSVQKIIESNS' A
#
# COMPACT_ATOMS: atom_id res chain seq x y z
N MET A 1 13.02 -11.18 -0.88
CA MET A 1 12.09 -11.22 0.28
C MET A 1 11.65 -12.66 0.51
N GLU A 2 11.37 -13.12 1.74
CA GLU A 2 10.87 -14.50 1.96
C GLU A 2 9.48 -14.72 1.32
N LYS A 3 9.22 -15.92 0.79
CA LYS A 3 7.96 -16.26 0.10
C LYS A 3 6.71 -15.98 0.94
N LEU A 4 6.75 -16.28 2.24
CA LEU A 4 5.66 -15.99 3.17
C LEU A 4 5.41 -14.48 3.29
N ASN A 5 6.48 -13.68 3.35
CA ASN A 5 6.38 -12.23 3.40
C ASN A 5 5.82 -11.65 2.09
N ILE A 6 6.19 -12.21 0.94
CA ILE A 6 5.61 -11.82 -0.36
C ILE A 6 4.11 -12.09 -0.39
N GLN A 7 3.67 -13.26 0.10
CA GLN A 7 2.24 -13.59 0.13
C GLN A 7 1.47 -12.65 1.07
N ARG A 8 2.00 -12.36 2.25
CA ARG A 8 1.42 -11.40 3.19
C ARG A 8 1.37 -9.99 2.60
N LEU A 9 2.43 -9.56 1.91
CA LEU A 9 2.49 -8.26 1.25
C LEU A 9 1.43 -8.16 0.14
N LYS A 10 1.24 -9.21 -0.67
CA LYS A 10 0.16 -9.28 -1.67
C LYS A 10 -1.22 -9.10 -1.02
N SER A 11 -1.48 -9.76 0.11
CA SER A 11 -2.76 -9.62 0.83
C SER A 11 -2.96 -8.21 1.39
N SER A 12 -1.93 -7.60 1.99
CA SER A 12 -2.00 -6.23 2.49
C SER A 12 -2.24 -5.22 1.35
N LEU A 13 -1.59 -5.42 0.21
CA LEU A 13 -1.76 -4.58 -0.97
C LEU A 13 -3.18 -4.68 -1.55
N GLN A 14 -3.73 -5.89 -1.66
CA GLN A 14 -5.12 -6.11 -2.10
C GLN A 14 -6.13 -5.40 -1.19
N TYR A 15 -5.88 -5.38 0.12
CA TYR A 15 -6.75 -4.66 1.05
C TYR A 15 -6.65 -3.14 0.86
N LEU A 16 -5.44 -2.60 0.69
CA LEU A 16 -5.23 -1.19 0.36
C LEU A 16 -5.95 -0.78 -0.92
N GLU A 17 -5.81 -1.56 -1.99
CA GLU A 17 -6.53 -1.34 -3.26
C GLU A 17 -8.05 -1.33 -3.07
N SER A 18 -8.57 -2.25 -2.25
CA SER A 18 -10.00 -2.30 -1.94
C SER A 18 -10.47 -0.99 -1.30
N LYS A 19 -9.71 -0.47 -0.32
CA LYS A 19 -10.01 0.81 0.33
C LYS A 19 -9.87 2.00 -0.60
N GLN A 20 -8.88 2.00 -1.49
CA GLN A 20 -8.76 3.03 -2.52
C GLN A 20 -9.97 3.02 -3.47
N ARG A 21 -10.46 1.85 -3.88
CA ARG A 21 -11.68 1.73 -4.70
C ARG A 21 -12.94 2.14 -3.95
N GLU A 22 -12.98 1.95 -2.64
CA GLU A 22 -14.08 2.40 -1.78
C GLU A 22 -14.10 3.93 -1.69
N LEU A 23 -12.94 4.55 -1.45
CA LEU A 23 -12.79 6.00 -1.41
C LEU A 23 -13.27 6.68 -2.71
N LYS A 24 -12.91 6.10 -3.86
CA LYS A 24 -13.34 6.62 -5.18
C LYS A 24 -14.85 6.54 -5.42
N ARG A 25 -15.58 5.71 -4.66
CA ARG A 25 -17.02 5.47 -4.84
C ARG A 25 -17.91 6.22 -3.85
N ASN A 26 -17.35 6.76 -2.76
CA ASN A 26 -18.12 7.30 -1.65
C ASN A 26 -18.25 8.84 -1.66
N SER A 27 -19.37 9.31 -1.10
CA SER A 27 -19.64 10.74 -0.84
C SER A 27 -18.81 11.27 0.34
N GLU A 28 -18.54 12.58 0.36
CA GLU A 28 -17.54 13.27 1.20
C GLU A 28 -17.46 12.89 2.70
N SER A 29 -18.57 12.54 3.37
CA SER A 29 -18.53 12.26 4.83
C SER A 29 -17.87 10.92 5.20
N GLN A 30 -17.96 9.92 4.31
CA GLN A 30 -17.31 8.60 4.49
C GLN A 30 -15.85 8.61 4.01
N ASN A 31 -15.41 9.68 3.34
CA ASN A 31 -14.07 9.75 2.77
C ASN A 31 -13.00 9.94 3.85
N ARG A 32 -13.28 10.73 4.90
CA ARG A 32 -12.29 11.00 5.98
C ARG A 32 -11.85 9.75 6.74
N SER A 33 -12.77 8.83 7.01
CA SER A 33 -12.46 7.56 7.70
C SER A 33 -11.63 6.64 6.79
N ILE A 34 -12.00 6.55 5.51
CA ILE A 34 -11.29 5.71 4.53
C ILE A 34 -9.90 6.27 4.21
N GLU A 35 -9.74 7.59 4.09
CA GLU A 35 -8.45 8.26 3.91
C GLU A 35 -7.50 7.95 5.07
N SER A 36 -8.02 7.97 6.31
CA SER A 36 -7.25 7.64 7.50
C SER A 36 -6.80 6.17 7.50
N ILE A 37 -7.68 5.26 7.07
CA ILE A 37 -7.35 3.83 6.91
C ILE A 37 -6.26 3.65 5.84
N ILE A 38 -6.41 4.28 4.68
CA ILE A 38 -5.42 4.23 3.58
C ILE A 38 -4.07 4.76 4.05
N LYS A 39 -4.05 5.89 4.79
CA LYS A 39 -2.82 6.46 5.34
C LYS A 39 -2.12 5.49 6.30
N TYR A 40 -2.89 4.87 7.20
CA TYR A 40 -2.38 3.87 8.13
C TYR A 40 -1.79 2.67 7.38
N LEU A 41 -2.54 2.10 6.42
CA LEU A 41 -2.13 0.92 5.67
C LEU A 41 -0.82 1.14 4.91
N LYS A 42 -0.64 2.29 4.25
CA LYS A 42 0.61 2.59 3.53
C LYS A 42 1.81 2.58 4.47
N LYS A 43 1.68 3.20 5.65
CA LYS A 43 2.76 3.22 6.65
C LYS A 43 3.04 1.83 7.20
N ASP A 44 1.99 1.10 7.56
CA ASP A 44 2.08 -0.26 8.09
C ASP A 44 2.74 -1.22 7.08
N ILE A 45 2.40 -1.12 5.80
CA ILE A 45 3.01 -1.90 4.72
C ILE A 45 4.52 -1.59 4.59
N ILE A 46 4.91 -0.30 4.63
CA ILE A 46 6.33 0.07 4.57
C ILE A 46 7.09 -0.55 5.74
N ASP A 47 6.57 -0.38 6.96
CA ASP A 47 7.25 -0.75 8.19
C ASP A 47 7.34 -2.28 8.34
N GLN A 48 6.23 -3.00 8.12
CA GLN A 48 6.18 -4.46 8.27
C GLN A 48 7.10 -5.20 7.29
N PHE A 49 7.17 -4.72 6.04
CA PHE A 49 7.91 -5.39 4.97
C PHE A 49 9.26 -4.74 4.67
N LYS A 50 9.63 -3.70 5.43
CA LYS A 50 10.87 -2.92 5.28
C LYS A 50 11.06 -2.45 3.84
N LEU A 51 10.00 -1.92 3.22
CA LEU A 51 9.99 -1.60 1.80
C LEU A 51 11.04 -0.56 1.41
N ALA A 52 11.44 0.31 2.33
CA ALA A 52 12.52 1.28 2.15
C ALA A 52 13.88 0.63 1.82
N ASN A 53 14.07 -0.67 2.10
CA ASN A 53 15.27 -1.41 1.71
C ASN A 53 15.27 -1.85 0.24
N TYR A 54 14.10 -1.81 -0.41
CA TYR A 54 13.91 -2.25 -1.80
C TYR A 54 13.69 -1.06 -2.74
N ASP A 55 13.05 0.00 -2.24
CA ASP A 55 12.87 1.25 -2.96
C ASP A 55 13.03 2.43 -2.01
N ILE A 56 14.06 3.25 -2.25
CA ILE A 56 14.38 4.42 -1.42
C ILE A 56 13.34 5.54 -1.55
N TYR A 57 12.53 5.55 -2.63
CA TYR A 57 11.52 6.57 -2.89
C TYR A 57 10.15 6.18 -2.33
N ILE A 58 9.95 4.94 -1.85
CA ILE A 58 8.66 4.44 -1.36
C ILE A 58 8.04 5.31 -0.26
N ASN A 59 8.89 5.93 0.57
CA ASN A 59 8.47 6.85 1.64
C ASN A 59 7.91 8.18 1.12
N GLN A 60 8.31 8.60 -0.08
CA GLN A 60 7.79 9.82 -0.72
C GLN A 60 6.46 9.54 -1.42
N GLU A 61 6.31 8.33 -1.96
CA GLU A 61 5.14 7.91 -2.72
C GLU A 61 3.89 7.72 -1.85
N VAL A 62 4.03 7.62 -0.52
CA VAL A 62 2.88 7.59 0.40
C VAL A 62 1.90 8.76 0.21
N LYS A 63 2.31 9.85 -0.44
CA LYS A 63 1.44 10.98 -0.79
C LYS A 63 0.43 10.66 -1.90
N ASN A 64 0.76 9.74 -2.80
CA ASN A 64 -0.11 9.30 -3.88
C ASN A 64 -0.34 7.79 -3.76
N THR A 65 -1.56 7.41 -3.37
CA THR A 65 -1.89 6.00 -3.14
C THR A 65 -1.73 5.13 -4.39
N GLU A 66 -1.96 5.66 -5.60
CA GLU A 66 -1.83 4.87 -6.82
C GLU A 66 -0.37 4.59 -7.17
N LEU A 67 0.49 5.62 -7.08
CA LEU A 67 1.95 5.45 -7.26
C LEU A 67 2.51 4.48 -6.23
N PHE A 68 2.11 4.64 -4.96
CA PHE A 68 2.52 3.71 -3.92
C PHE A 68 2.13 2.26 -4.24
N ILE A 69 0.89 2.01 -4.72
CA ILE A 69 0.44 0.65 -5.07
C ILE A 69 1.29 0.06 -6.20
N ASP A 70 1.56 0.84 -7.25
CA ASP A 70 2.38 0.42 -8.39
C ASP A 70 3.82 0.07 -7.96
N SER A 71 4.45 0.88 -7.11
CA SER A 71 5.79 0.60 -6.60
C SER A 71 5.84 -0.64 -5.71
N VAL A 72 4.84 -0.86 -4.85
CA VAL A 72 4.74 -2.10 -4.07
C VAL A 72 4.56 -3.32 -4.99
N GLN A 73 3.75 -3.21 -6.05
CA GLN A 73 3.61 -4.26 -7.07
C GLN A 73 4.96 -4.60 -7.71
N LYS A 74 5.73 -3.59 -8.13
CA LYS A 74 7.07 -3.79 -8.71
C LYS A 74 8.04 -4.46 -7.74
N ILE A 75 8.01 -4.10 -6.45
CA ILE A 75 8.83 -4.76 -5.42
C ILE A 75 8.43 -6.24 -5.30
N ILE A 76 7.13 -6.55 -5.29
CA ILE A 76 6.61 -7.92 -5.23
C ILE A 76 7.08 -8.73 -6.45
N GLU A 77 6.94 -8.18 -7.64
CA GLU A 77 7.31 -8.84 -8.91
C GLU A 77 8.81 -9.11 -8.97
N SER A 78 9.63 -8.14 -8.57
CA SER A 78 11.10 -8.27 -8.54
C SER A 78 11.61 -9.26 -7.50
N ASN A 79 10.76 -9.71 -6.58
CA ASN A 79 11.11 -10.65 -5.52
C ASN A 79 10.33 -11.98 -5.59
N SER A 80 9.41 -12.16 -6.55
CA SER A 80 8.53 -13.34 -6.66
C SER A 80 9.18 -14.56 -7.32
#